data_AF-A0A7S1D587-F1
#
_entry.id   AF-A0A7S1D587-F1
#
_cell.length_a   1.000
_cell.length_b   1.000
_cell.length_c   1.000
_cell.angle_alpha   90.00
_cell.angle_beta   90.00
_cell.angle_gamma   90.00
#
_symmetry.space_group_name_H-M   'P 1'
#
loop_
_entity.id
_entity.type
_entity.pdbx_description
1 polymer ?
#
loop_
_entity_poly.entity_id
_entity_poly.type
_entity_poly.pdbx_seq_one_letter_code
_entity_poly.pdbx_strand_id
1 'polypeptide(L)'
;KDLSSAFFYYIQQHKLMDEREPSVIVCDKTFESLFECERLNFADLRQWLVSKHLVQDASKDPIEVTYIILSEIGEDQLSFDIDVYVPSLFHYRCRQILRRIKQREFEYTSSRTRARNWLLAARGHEDTIQLRLKECVTGKGYTTDHIPVWLSLARAAAPKSEARTAAQLDARICFLLDRAEHHARTAQAAWDVFHSVQGGTT
;
A
#
# COMPACT_ATOMS: atom_id res chain seq x y z
N LYS A 1 17.45 -16.85 -7.05
CA LYS A 1 18.17 -16.00 -8.04
C LYS A 1 17.75 -16.51 -9.41
N ASP A 2 17.10 -15.68 -10.21
CA ASP A 2 16.48 -16.11 -11.46
C ASP A 2 17.55 -16.62 -12.42
N LEU A 3 17.36 -17.83 -12.97
CA LEU A 3 18.25 -18.45 -13.95
C LEU A 3 18.55 -17.48 -15.10
N SER A 4 17.55 -16.73 -15.57
CA SER A 4 17.72 -15.71 -16.60
C SER A 4 18.78 -14.64 -16.25
N SER A 5 18.88 -14.23 -14.99
CA SER A 5 19.89 -13.27 -14.54
C SER A 5 21.29 -13.90 -14.48
N ALA A 6 21.39 -15.20 -14.17
CA ALA A 6 22.65 -15.92 -14.18
C ALA A 6 23.19 -16.09 -15.62
N PHE A 7 22.33 -16.45 -16.57
CA PHE A 7 22.67 -16.50 -17.99
C PHE A 7 23.10 -15.13 -18.53
N PHE A 8 22.37 -14.07 -18.17
CA PHE A 8 22.75 -12.71 -18.55
C PHE A 8 24.14 -12.34 -18.03
N TYR A 9 24.43 -12.63 -16.77
CA TYR A 9 25.75 -12.38 -16.20
C TYR A 9 26.86 -13.17 -16.91
N TYR A 10 26.60 -14.44 -17.23
CA TYR A 10 27.54 -15.28 -17.98
C TYR A 10 27.86 -14.71 -19.37
N ILE A 11 26.83 -14.34 -20.13
CA ILE A 11 26.97 -13.69 -21.45
C ILE A 11 27.85 -12.44 -21.35
N GLN A 12 27.65 -11.65 -20.30
CA GLN A 12 28.37 -10.41 -20.07
C GLN A 12 29.83 -10.62 -19.66
N GLN A 13 30.11 -11.62 -18.81
CA GLN A 13 31.48 -11.98 -18.39
C GLN A 13 32.31 -12.54 -19.55
N HIS A 14 31.70 -13.37 -20.38
CA HIS A 14 32.37 -14.05 -21.49
C HIS A 14 32.33 -13.28 -22.81
N LYS A 15 31.76 -12.06 -22.81
CA LYS A 15 31.64 -11.18 -23.98
C LYS A 15 31.02 -11.89 -25.19
N LEU A 16 29.95 -12.63 -24.95
CA LEU A 16 29.28 -13.45 -25.96
C LEU A 16 28.29 -12.65 -26.84
N MET A 17 28.17 -11.34 -26.63
CA MET A 17 27.33 -10.47 -27.46
C MET A 17 28.07 -10.14 -28.75
N ASP A 18 27.40 -10.29 -29.90
CA ASP A 18 27.98 -9.90 -31.19
C ASP A 18 28.18 -8.38 -31.27
N GLU A 19 29.38 -7.93 -31.66
CA GLU A 19 29.73 -6.51 -31.75
C GLU A 19 28.96 -5.78 -32.86
N ARG A 20 28.51 -6.50 -33.89
CA ARG A 20 27.76 -5.94 -35.02
C ARG A 20 26.26 -6.00 -34.80
N GLU A 21 25.79 -6.97 -34.02
CA GLU A 21 24.37 -7.19 -33.75
C GLU A 21 24.14 -7.53 -32.27
N PRO A 22 23.85 -6.54 -31.40
CA PRO A 22 23.72 -6.76 -29.96
C PRO A 22 22.50 -7.60 -29.55
N SER A 23 21.62 -7.95 -30.49
CA SER A 23 20.52 -8.90 -30.27
C SER A 23 20.99 -10.37 -30.36
N VAL A 24 22.18 -10.64 -30.89
CA VAL A 24 22.69 -11.99 -31.12
C VAL A 24 23.78 -12.33 -30.11
N ILE A 25 23.64 -13.51 -29.51
CA ILE A 25 24.63 -14.15 -28.66
C ILE A 25 25.40 -15.15 -29.52
N VAL A 26 26.72 -15.00 -29.60
CA VAL A 26 27.64 -16.00 -30.16
C VAL A 26 27.94 -17.02 -29.06
N CYS A 27 27.51 -18.26 -29.28
CA CYS A 27 27.65 -19.30 -28.28
C CYS A 27 29.11 -19.73 -28.14
N ASP A 28 29.60 -19.83 -26.92
CA ASP A 28 30.87 -20.50 -26.66
C ASP A 28 30.67 -22.02 -26.61
N LYS A 29 31.75 -22.79 -26.41
CA LYS A 29 31.68 -24.26 -26.34
C LYS A 29 30.66 -24.77 -25.31
N THR A 30 30.44 -24.03 -24.22
CA THR A 30 29.46 -24.42 -23.18
C THR A 30 28.03 -24.16 -23.63
N PHE A 31 27.76 -23.00 -24.23
CA PHE A 31 26.45 -22.66 -24.76
C PHE A 31 26.11 -23.50 -26.00
N GLU A 32 27.09 -23.79 -26.86
CA GLU A 32 26.95 -24.71 -27.98
C GLU A 32 26.56 -26.12 -27.49
N SER A 33 27.19 -26.60 -26.41
CA SER A 33 26.84 -27.90 -25.84
C SER A 33 25.44 -27.94 -25.22
N LEU A 34 24.93 -26.79 -24.76
CA LEU A 34 23.67 -26.69 -24.03
C LEU A 34 22.48 -26.42 -24.95
N PHE A 35 22.66 -25.51 -25.91
CA PHE A 35 21.62 -25.06 -26.83
C PHE A 35 21.72 -25.71 -28.21
N GLU A 36 22.82 -26.40 -28.53
CA GLU A 36 23.08 -27.06 -29.82
C GLU A 36 23.03 -26.07 -31.00
N CYS A 37 23.39 -24.81 -30.75
CA CYS A 37 23.45 -23.75 -31.75
C CYS A 37 24.70 -22.89 -31.59
N GLU A 38 25.24 -22.41 -32.71
CA GLU A 38 26.39 -21.49 -32.74
C GLU A 38 25.98 -20.04 -32.40
N ARG A 39 24.73 -19.67 -32.73
CA ARG A 39 24.19 -18.32 -32.53
C ARG A 39 22.76 -18.38 -32.04
N LEU A 40 22.43 -17.50 -31.08
CA LEU A 40 21.13 -17.46 -30.44
C LEU A 40 20.66 -16.00 -30.29
N ASN A 41 19.39 -15.73 -30.58
CA ASN A 41 18.81 -14.40 -30.35
C ASN A 41 18.46 -14.24 -28.87
N PHE A 42 18.85 -13.11 -28.28
CA PHE A 42 18.57 -12.79 -26.89
C PHE A 42 17.06 -12.84 -26.56
N ALA A 43 16.20 -12.44 -27.50
CA ALA A 43 14.74 -12.50 -27.34
C ALA A 43 14.21 -13.93 -27.13
N ASP A 44 14.88 -14.91 -27.74
CA ASP A 44 14.47 -16.32 -27.73
C ASP A 44 15.09 -17.10 -26.56
N LEU A 45 16.04 -16.50 -25.83
CA LEU A 45 16.77 -17.16 -24.74
C LEU A 45 15.83 -17.79 -23.70
N ARG A 46 14.74 -17.11 -23.32
CA ARG A 46 13.76 -17.67 -22.38
C ARG A 46 13.06 -18.91 -22.95
N GLN A 47 12.70 -18.89 -24.22
CA GLN A 47 12.04 -20.01 -24.88
C GLN A 47 12.97 -21.22 -24.97
N TRP A 48 14.25 -21.00 -25.23
CA TRP A 48 15.28 -22.05 -25.23
C TRP A 48 15.53 -22.65 -23.85
N LEU A 49 15.52 -21.84 -22.80
CA LEU A 49 15.64 -22.33 -21.43
C LEU A 49 14.46 -23.23 -21.03
N VAL A 50 13.25 -22.92 -21.51
CA VAL A 50 12.06 -23.74 -21.31
C VAL A 50 12.13 -25.02 -22.16
N SER A 51 12.53 -24.93 -23.43
CA SER A 51 12.60 -26.11 -24.33
C SER A 51 13.62 -27.15 -23.86
N LYS A 52 14.77 -26.71 -23.34
CA LYS A 52 15.81 -27.58 -22.75
C LYS A 52 15.50 -28.01 -21.31
N HIS A 53 14.29 -27.72 -20.79
CA HIS A 53 13.85 -28.08 -19.43
C HIS A 53 14.76 -27.52 -18.32
N LEU A 54 15.52 -26.46 -18.62
CA LEU A 54 16.41 -25.80 -17.66
C LEU A 54 15.63 -24.87 -16.72
N VAL A 55 14.49 -24.38 -17.19
CA VAL A 55 13.48 -23.68 -16.38
C VAL A 55 12.20 -24.50 -16.45
N GLN A 56 11.88 -25.16 -15.34
CA GLN A 56 10.59 -25.80 -15.15
C GLN A 56 9.66 -24.85 -14.39
N ASP A 57 8.42 -24.72 -14.86
CA ASP A 57 7.34 -24.26 -14.02
C ASP A 57 7.14 -25.35 -12.95
N ALA A 58 7.59 -25.08 -11.72
CA ALA A 58 7.52 -25.98 -10.55
C ALA A 58 6.08 -26.41 -10.15
N SER A 59 5.09 -26.13 -11.00
CA SER A 59 3.65 -26.24 -10.74
C SER A 59 3.01 -27.49 -11.35
N LYS A 60 3.68 -28.21 -12.27
CA LYS A 60 3.00 -29.22 -13.09
C LYS A 60 3.19 -30.67 -12.69
N ASP A 61 4.28 -31.02 -12.02
CA ASP A 61 4.52 -32.41 -11.64
C ASP A 61 4.00 -32.66 -10.22
N PRO A 62 3.00 -33.55 -10.03
CA PRO A 62 2.47 -33.85 -8.71
C PRO A 62 3.52 -34.54 -7.84
N ILE A 63 3.49 -34.28 -6.54
CA ILE A 63 4.33 -34.99 -5.58
C ILE A 63 3.79 -36.41 -5.44
N GLU A 64 4.53 -37.40 -5.93
CA GLU A 64 4.19 -38.81 -5.79
C GLU A 64 4.79 -39.37 -4.48
N VAL A 65 3.94 -39.88 -3.58
CA VAL A 65 4.35 -40.48 -2.31
C VAL A 65 3.96 -41.95 -2.28
N THR A 66 4.94 -42.84 -2.15
CA THR A 66 4.71 -44.27 -1.89
C THR A 66 4.88 -44.53 -0.40
N TYR A 67 3.79 -44.90 0.29
CA TYR A 67 3.79 -45.22 1.71
C TYR A 67 3.73 -46.74 1.90
N ILE A 68 4.74 -47.31 2.57
CA ILE A 68 4.82 -48.74 2.88
C ILE A 68 4.43 -48.93 4.34
N ILE A 69 3.33 -49.66 4.57
CA ILE A 69 2.81 -49.93 5.91
C ILE A 69 3.59 -51.11 6.52
N LEU A 70 4.26 -50.88 7.65
CA LEU A 70 4.94 -51.94 8.42
C LEU A 70 4.04 -52.36 9.59
N SER A 71 3.82 -53.68 9.72
CA SER A 71 2.81 -54.30 10.61
C SER A 71 3.12 -54.23 12.11
N GLU A 72 4.25 -53.66 12.54
CA GLU A 72 4.69 -53.73 13.94
C GLU A 72 4.83 -52.32 14.52
N ILE A 73 3.81 -51.96 15.30
CA ILE A 73 3.78 -51.03 16.45
C ILE A 73 4.59 -49.72 16.29
N GLY A 74 3.88 -48.68 15.89
CA GLY A 74 4.27 -47.28 16.10
C GLY A 74 3.28 -46.33 15.43
N GLU A 75 2.72 -45.36 16.16
CA GLU A 75 1.98 -44.23 15.59
C GLU A 75 2.96 -43.25 14.91
N ASP A 76 3.63 -43.69 13.84
CA ASP A 76 4.56 -42.83 13.11
C ASP A 76 3.78 -41.98 12.10
N GLN A 77 3.64 -40.69 12.41
CA GLN A 77 3.05 -39.70 11.51
C GLN A 77 4.06 -39.31 10.43
N LEU A 78 3.75 -39.63 9.17
CA LEU A 78 4.53 -39.15 8.02
C LEU A 78 4.23 -37.68 7.77
N SER A 79 5.19 -36.79 8.05
CA SER A 79 5.10 -35.35 7.79
C SER A 79 6.08 -34.93 6.69
N PHE A 80 5.62 -34.15 5.72
CA PHE A 80 6.46 -33.50 4.72
C PHE A 80 6.42 -31.98 4.93
N ASP A 81 7.59 -31.35 4.97
CA ASP A 81 7.71 -29.90 4.90
C ASP A 81 7.94 -29.49 3.45
N ILE A 82 7.09 -28.62 2.91
CA ILE A 82 7.14 -28.21 1.50
C ILE A 82 7.06 -26.69 1.45
N ASP A 83 8.03 -26.08 0.78
CA ASP A 83 8.03 -24.66 0.50
C ASP A 83 6.88 -24.30 -0.47
N VAL A 84 5.90 -23.54 0.03
CA VAL A 84 4.80 -23.01 -0.78
C VAL A 84 5.11 -21.58 -1.19
N TYR A 85 5.20 -21.32 -2.50
CA TYR A 85 5.31 -19.94 -3.00
C TYR A 85 3.98 -19.20 -2.79
N VAL A 86 3.94 -18.33 -1.78
CA VAL A 86 2.81 -17.41 -1.58
C VAL A 86 3.10 -16.11 -2.35
N PRO A 87 2.32 -15.75 -3.39
CA PRO A 87 2.52 -14.52 -4.13
C PRO A 87 2.51 -13.31 -3.18
N SER A 88 3.38 -12.31 -3.44
CA SER A 88 3.56 -11.21 -2.51
C SER A 88 2.23 -10.51 -2.17
N LEU A 89 1.85 -10.58 -0.89
CA LEU A 89 0.63 -9.94 -0.36
C LEU A 89 0.63 -8.43 -0.61
N PHE A 90 1.81 -7.83 -0.77
CA PHE A 90 2.00 -6.40 -0.98
C PHE A 90 1.24 -5.87 -2.20
N HIS A 91 1.33 -6.50 -3.36
CA HIS A 91 0.65 -6.00 -4.57
C HIS A 91 -0.88 -6.03 -4.43
N TYR A 92 -1.42 -7.08 -3.82
CA TYR A 92 -2.85 -7.17 -3.54
C TYR A 92 -3.30 -6.13 -2.53
N ARG A 93 -2.56 -5.97 -1.42
CA ARG A 93 -2.85 -4.99 -0.38
C ARG A 93 -2.77 -3.56 -0.92
N CYS A 94 -1.74 -3.23 -1.71
CA CYS A 94 -1.61 -1.94 -2.38
C CYS A 94 -2.80 -1.66 -3.31
N ARG A 95 -3.23 -2.63 -4.11
CA ARG A 95 -4.44 -2.47 -4.96
C ARG A 95 -5.69 -2.22 -4.13
N GLN A 96 -5.87 -2.93 -3.01
CA GLN A 96 -7.01 -2.72 -2.11
C GLN A 96 -6.97 -1.33 -1.45
N ILE A 97 -5.78 -0.87 -1.02
CA ILE A 97 -5.58 0.47 -0.46
C ILE A 97 -5.92 1.54 -1.49
N LEU A 98 -5.38 1.44 -2.70
CA LEU A 98 -5.65 2.40 -3.78
C LEU A 98 -7.15 2.46 -4.14
N ARG A 99 -7.84 1.31 -4.15
CA ARG A 99 -9.30 1.28 -4.34
C ARG A 99 -10.06 2.00 -3.24
N ARG A 100 -9.68 1.78 -1.96
CA ARG A 100 -10.29 2.48 -0.82
C ARG A 100 -10.06 3.98 -0.89
N ILE A 101 -8.84 4.42 -1.22
CA ILE A 101 -8.51 5.85 -1.39
C ILE A 101 -9.40 6.47 -2.47
N LYS A 102 -9.45 5.85 -3.66
CA LYS A 102 -10.27 6.34 -4.78
C LYS A 102 -11.77 6.39 -4.43
N GLN A 103 -12.29 5.36 -3.76
CA GLN A 103 -13.68 5.33 -3.32
C GLN A 103 -13.97 6.45 -2.32
N ARG A 104 -13.07 6.67 -1.36
CA ARG A 104 -13.17 7.72 -0.35
C ARG A 104 -13.15 9.11 -1.00
N GLU A 105 -12.25 9.37 -1.94
CA GLU A 105 -12.18 10.65 -2.69
C GLU A 105 -13.47 10.94 -3.46
N PHE A 106 -14.01 9.93 -4.13
CA PHE A 106 -15.27 10.04 -4.85
C PHE A 106 -16.44 10.39 -3.91
N GLU A 107 -16.54 9.69 -2.77
CA GLU A 107 -17.55 9.95 -1.75
C GLU A 107 -17.44 11.35 -1.17
N TYR A 108 -16.25 11.83 -0.86
CA TYR A 108 -16.03 13.21 -0.38
C TYR A 108 -16.47 14.25 -1.41
N THR A 109 -16.16 14.03 -2.69
CA THR A 109 -16.53 14.96 -3.77
C THR A 109 -18.06 15.08 -3.90
N SER A 110 -18.77 13.96 -3.89
CA SER A 110 -20.25 13.92 -3.91
C SER A 110 -20.87 14.53 -2.64
N SER A 111 -20.24 14.29 -1.49
CA SER A 111 -20.71 14.79 -0.19
C SER A 111 -20.51 16.30 -0.06
N ARG A 112 -19.47 16.87 -0.67
CA ARG A 112 -19.16 18.31 -0.62
C ARG A 112 -20.28 19.18 -1.20
N THR A 113 -20.79 18.82 -2.38
CA THR A 113 -21.87 19.59 -3.03
C THR A 113 -23.13 19.56 -2.18
N ARG A 114 -23.48 18.39 -1.65
CA ARG A 114 -24.64 18.25 -0.75
C ARG A 114 -24.42 19.04 0.53
N ALA A 115 -23.29 18.86 1.23
CA ALA A 115 -22.95 19.58 2.46
C ALA A 115 -22.99 21.11 2.27
N ARG A 116 -22.50 21.62 1.14
CA ARG A 116 -22.61 23.04 0.79
C ARG A 116 -24.07 23.51 0.78
N ASN A 117 -24.95 22.77 0.10
CA ASN A 117 -26.37 23.12 0.04
C ASN A 117 -27.05 23.07 1.42
N TRP A 118 -26.68 22.10 2.26
CA TRP A 118 -27.15 22.02 3.65
C TRP A 118 -26.71 23.23 4.49
N LEU A 119 -25.45 23.66 4.36
CA LEU A 119 -24.90 24.80 5.09
C LEU A 119 -25.49 26.13 4.60
N LEU A 120 -25.71 26.29 3.29
CA LEU A 120 -26.40 27.45 2.72
C LEU A 120 -27.85 27.53 3.21
N ALA A 121 -28.55 26.40 3.28
CA ALA A 121 -29.91 26.34 3.82
C ALA A 121 -29.99 26.72 5.31
N ALA A 122 -28.91 26.53 6.06
CA ALA A 122 -28.78 26.94 7.45
C ALA A 122 -28.45 28.44 7.64
N ARG A 123 -28.64 29.28 6.60
CA ARG A 123 -28.36 30.73 6.57
C ARG A 123 -26.87 31.12 6.67
N GLY A 124 -25.95 30.28 6.19
CA GLY A 124 -24.54 30.65 6.12
C GLY A 124 -24.19 31.45 4.86
N HIS A 125 -23.16 32.30 4.94
CA HIS A 125 -22.59 33.01 3.79
C HIS A 125 -21.84 32.05 2.86
N GLU A 126 -22.09 32.15 1.55
CA GLU A 126 -21.56 31.21 0.56
C GLU A 126 -20.03 31.17 0.52
N ASP A 127 -19.38 32.35 0.50
CA ASP A 127 -17.92 32.45 0.42
C ASP A 127 -17.23 31.83 1.63
N THR A 128 -17.78 32.07 2.83
CA THR A 128 -17.26 31.52 4.09
C THR A 128 -17.43 30.00 4.13
N ILE A 129 -18.58 29.48 3.67
CA ILE A 129 -18.82 28.04 3.61
C ILE A 129 -17.87 27.36 2.61
N GLN A 130 -17.67 27.96 1.43
CA GLN A 130 -16.76 27.42 0.42
C GLN A 130 -15.32 27.38 0.91
N LEU A 131 -14.87 28.45 1.60
CA LEU A 131 -13.55 28.51 2.21
C LEU A 131 -13.37 27.40 3.25
N ARG A 132 -14.28 27.31 4.23
CA ARG A 132 -14.20 26.31 5.30
C ARG A 132 -14.29 24.88 4.79
N LEU A 133 -15.10 24.61 3.76
CA LEU A 133 -15.16 23.31 3.08
C LEU A 133 -13.81 22.97 2.42
N LYS A 134 -13.16 23.94 1.78
CA LYS A 134 -11.84 23.76 1.18
C LYS A 134 -10.78 23.49 2.25
N GLU A 135 -10.83 24.20 3.38
CA GLU A 135 -9.94 23.99 4.51
C GLU A 135 -10.11 22.60 5.12
N CYS A 136 -11.33 22.11 5.30
CA CYS A 136 -11.60 20.74 5.75
C CYS A 136 -10.98 19.70 4.79
N VAL A 137 -11.23 19.83 3.48
CA VAL A 137 -10.73 18.87 2.48
C VAL A 137 -9.20 18.90 2.33
N THR A 138 -8.57 20.06 2.55
CA THR A 138 -7.11 20.21 2.49
C THR A 138 -6.40 19.89 3.80
N GLY A 139 -7.14 19.46 4.83
CA GLY A 139 -6.58 19.09 6.13
C GLY A 139 -6.20 20.29 7.02
N LYS A 140 -6.76 21.47 6.77
CA LYS A 140 -6.56 22.68 7.57
C LYS A 140 -7.74 23.04 8.47
N GLY A 141 -8.89 22.40 8.27
CA GLY A 141 -10.14 22.72 8.95
C GLY A 141 -10.34 22.03 10.31
N TYR A 142 -9.38 22.14 11.24
CA TYR A 142 -9.46 21.48 12.56
C TYR A 142 -9.84 22.40 13.73
N THR A 143 -10.45 23.56 13.43
CA THR A 143 -10.92 24.49 14.47
C THR A 143 -12.41 24.29 14.79
N THR A 144 -12.85 24.87 15.90
CA THR A 144 -14.24 24.80 16.39
C THR A 144 -15.27 25.28 15.36
N ASP A 145 -14.88 26.27 14.54
CA ASP A 145 -15.68 26.82 13.44
C ASP A 145 -15.96 25.82 12.30
N HIS A 146 -15.17 24.76 12.21
CA HIS A 146 -15.29 23.72 11.19
C HIS A 146 -16.19 22.57 11.61
N ILE A 147 -16.57 22.46 12.89
CA ILE A 147 -17.45 21.40 13.39
C ILE A 147 -18.76 21.31 12.58
N PRO A 148 -19.48 22.43 12.30
CA PRO A 148 -20.70 22.36 11.50
C PRO A 148 -20.47 21.86 10.07
N VAL A 149 -19.28 22.12 9.52
CA VAL A 149 -18.88 21.69 8.18
C VAL A 149 -18.61 20.20 8.16
N TRP A 150 -17.86 19.67 9.13
CA TRP A 150 -17.62 18.23 9.28
C TRP A 150 -18.91 17.45 9.52
N LEU A 151 -19.81 17.95 10.35
CA LEU A 151 -21.11 17.32 10.58
C LEU A 151 -21.98 17.34 9.30
N SER A 152 -21.93 18.43 8.54
CA SER A 152 -22.62 18.52 7.24
C SER A 152 -22.04 17.55 6.20
N LEU A 153 -20.72 17.38 6.17
CA LEU A 153 -20.04 16.38 5.34
C LEU A 153 -20.43 14.94 5.74
N ALA A 154 -20.46 14.64 7.04
CA ALA A 154 -20.89 13.34 7.54
C ALA A 154 -22.35 13.04 7.18
N ARG A 155 -23.23 14.03 7.32
CA ARG A 155 -24.64 13.93 6.96
C ARG A 155 -24.83 13.69 5.46
N ALA A 156 -24.03 14.37 4.65
CA ALA A 156 -24.05 14.24 3.20
C ALA A 156 -23.49 12.90 2.71
N ALA A 157 -22.51 12.30 3.39
CA ALA A 157 -21.97 10.99 3.02
C ALA A 157 -23.00 9.86 3.15
N ALA A 158 -22.78 8.73 2.46
CA ALA A 158 -23.69 7.59 2.51
C ALA A 158 -23.72 6.94 3.91
N PRO A 159 -24.85 6.31 4.31
CA PRO A 159 -24.92 5.60 5.58
C PRO A 159 -23.89 4.47 5.64
N LYS A 160 -23.18 4.38 6.77
CA LYS A 160 -22.07 3.43 7.02
C LYS A 160 -20.86 3.56 6.10
N SER A 161 -20.75 4.65 5.34
CA SER A 161 -19.58 4.87 4.48
C SER A 161 -18.37 5.32 5.30
N GLU A 162 -17.17 5.00 4.81
CA GLU A 162 -15.92 5.38 5.47
C GLU A 162 -15.78 6.90 5.57
N ALA A 163 -16.21 7.63 4.53
CA ALA A 163 -16.22 9.09 4.52
C ALA A 163 -17.13 9.69 5.61
N ARG A 164 -18.28 9.06 5.89
CA ARG A 164 -19.15 9.47 7.00
C ARG A 164 -18.45 9.29 8.34
N THR A 165 -17.89 8.11 8.59
CA THR A 165 -17.20 7.81 9.84
C THR A 165 -16.00 8.73 10.05
N ALA A 166 -15.21 8.97 9.01
CA ALA A 166 -14.08 9.88 9.05
C ALA A 166 -14.52 11.32 9.39
N ALA A 167 -15.51 11.88 8.69
CA ALA A 167 -16.00 13.22 8.98
C ALA A 167 -16.60 13.37 10.40
N GLN A 168 -17.20 12.32 10.96
CA GLN A 168 -17.65 12.32 12.36
C GLN A 168 -16.47 12.33 13.35
N LEU A 169 -15.42 11.57 13.05
CA LEU A 169 -14.19 11.57 13.85
C LEU A 169 -13.50 12.94 13.77
N ASP A 170 -13.41 13.54 12.59
CA ASP A 170 -12.80 14.86 12.40
C ASP A 170 -13.55 15.96 13.18
N ALA A 171 -14.89 15.92 13.17
CA ALA A 171 -15.70 16.82 14.01
C ALA A 171 -15.38 16.64 15.51
N ARG A 172 -15.20 15.39 15.96
CA ARG A 172 -14.86 15.09 17.36
C ARG A 172 -13.43 15.51 17.71
N ILE A 173 -12.49 15.39 16.77
CA ILE A 173 -11.11 15.87 16.92
C ILE A 173 -11.12 17.39 17.12
N CYS A 174 -11.86 18.14 16.30
CA CYS A 174 -11.97 19.60 16.46
C CYS A 174 -12.44 19.97 17.88
N PHE A 175 -13.46 19.30 18.40
CA PHE A 175 -13.95 19.51 19.76
C PHE A 175 -12.90 19.19 20.83
N LEU A 176 -12.16 18.10 20.67
CA LEU A 176 -11.12 17.72 21.63
C LEU A 176 -9.92 18.67 21.60
N LEU A 177 -9.53 19.17 20.43
CA LEU A 177 -8.46 20.14 20.27
C LEU A 177 -8.81 21.47 20.94
N ASP A 178 -10.02 21.99 20.72
CA ASP A 178 -10.51 23.21 21.37
C ASP A 178 -10.47 23.08 22.90
N ARG A 179 -10.95 21.95 23.43
CA ARG A 179 -10.92 21.67 24.87
C ARG A 179 -9.49 21.55 25.41
N ALA A 180 -8.60 20.89 24.68
CA ALA A 180 -7.20 20.77 25.07
C ALA A 180 -6.52 22.15 25.10
N GLU A 181 -6.79 22.99 24.11
CA GLU A 181 -6.26 24.36 24.05
C GLU A 181 -6.81 25.22 25.20
N HIS A 182 -8.10 25.10 25.51
CA HIS A 182 -8.68 25.78 26.67
C HIS A 182 -7.98 25.39 27.98
N HIS A 183 -7.80 24.08 28.23
CA HIS A 183 -7.10 23.60 29.42
C HIS A 183 -5.64 24.06 29.47
N ALA A 184 -4.94 24.08 28.33
CA ALA A 184 -3.57 24.58 28.25
C ALA A 184 -3.50 26.07 28.62
N ARG A 185 -4.43 26.91 28.12
CA ARG A 185 -4.49 28.33 28.49
C ARG A 185 -4.77 28.53 29.98
N THR A 186 -5.70 27.77 30.56
CA THR A 186 -6.00 27.85 32.00
C THR A 186 -4.80 27.44 32.85
N ALA A 187 -4.09 26.37 32.45
CA ALA A 187 -2.88 25.93 33.13
C ALA A 187 -1.78 26.98 33.05
N GLN A 188 -1.57 27.59 31.88
CA GLN A 188 -0.60 28.67 31.70
C GLN A 188 -0.93 29.87 32.59
N ALA A 189 -2.19 30.31 32.61
CA ALA A 189 -2.60 31.43 33.46
C ALA A 189 -2.37 31.14 34.96
N ALA A 190 -2.65 29.92 35.41
CA ALA A 190 -2.37 29.51 36.80
C ALA A 190 -0.86 29.47 37.09
N TRP A 191 -0.06 29.04 36.11
CA TRP A 191 1.40 28.99 36.20
C TRP A 191 2.03 30.39 36.26
N ASP A 192 1.51 31.33 35.47
CA ASP A 192 1.95 32.73 35.48
C ASP A 192 1.66 33.40 36.84
N VAL A 193 0.49 33.13 37.42
CA VAL A 193 0.14 33.57 38.79
C VAL A 193 1.12 32.98 39.81
N PHE A 194 1.41 31.68 39.74
CA PHE A 194 2.38 31.04 40.64
C PHE A 194 3.77 31.69 40.56
N HIS A 195 4.28 31.95 39.35
CA HIS A 195 5.56 32.62 39.16
C HIS A 195 5.57 34.05 39.73
N SER A 196 4.49 34.80 39.57
CA SER A 196 4.39 36.15 40.14
C SER A 196 4.46 36.16 41.67
N VAL A 197 3.97 35.10 42.34
CA VAL A 197 4.02 34.98 43.81
C VAL A 197 5.41 34.58 44.27
N GLN A 198 6.10 33.67 43.58
CA GLN A 198 7.47 33.26 43.93
C GLN A 198 8.51 34.37 43.69
N GLY A 199 8.31 35.24 42.71
CA GLY A 199 9.19 36.38 42.42
C GLY A 199 9.12 37.53 43.44
N GLY A 200 8.15 37.52 44.36
CA GLY A 200 7.96 38.56 45.39
C GLY A 200 8.55 38.24 46.77
N THR A 201 9.26 37.11 46.91
CA THR A 201 9.81 36.61 48.19
C THR A 201 11.32 36.84 48.38
N THR A 202 11.92 37.80 47.69
CA THR A 202 13.30 38.27 47.94
C THR A 202 13.34 39.70 48.43
#